data_AF-A0A2H6N9K8-F1
#
_entry.id   AF-A0A2H6N9K8-F1
#
_cell.length_a   1.000
_cell.length_b   1.000
_cell.length_c   1.000
_cell.angle_alpha   90.00
_cell.angle_beta   90.00
_cell.angle_gamma   90.00
#
_symmetry.space_group_name_H-M   'P 1'
#
loop_
_entity.id
_entity.type
_entity.pdbx_description
1 polymer ?
#
loop_
_entity_poly.entity_id
_entity_poly.type
_entity_poly.pdbx_seq_one_letter_code
_entity_poly.pdbx_strand_id
1 'polypeptide(L)'
;SQLRRCRVLLRGNPNTLLVRDCHDCTVLCGPVSTSARVDGCSGCLVTLACQQLRTYRTTETSFYVQVTSRAMLEDCSAMRFAPYSWDYAGKDADFKTAGLDRSKNNWDQVDDFNWLAKDQASPNWCLIPEKERITDW
;
A
#
# COMPACT_ATOMS: atom_id res chain seq x y z
N SER A 1 9.40 4.59 11.64
CA SER A 1 8.76 3.63 12.55
C SER A 1 8.25 4.33 13.79
N GLN A 2 7.32 3.72 14.53
CA GLN A 2 6.77 4.22 15.81
C GLN A 2 6.19 5.66 15.73
N LEU A 3 5.78 6.07 14.53
CA LEU A 3 5.17 7.37 14.32
C LEU A 3 3.70 7.32 14.77
N ARG A 4 3.20 8.44 15.29
CA ARG A 4 1.80 8.59 15.71
C ARG A 4 1.25 9.90 15.19
N ARG A 5 0.11 9.86 14.47
CA ARG A 5 -0.55 11.06 13.93
C ARG A 5 0.40 11.93 13.08
N CYS A 6 1.17 11.28 12.22
CA CYS A 6 2.13 11.96 11.34
C CYS A 6 1.71 11.87 9.88
N ARG A 7 2.00 12.94 9.13
CA ARG A 7 1.99 12.92 7.66
C ARG A 7 3.44 12.86 7.17
N VAL A 8 3.80 11.80 6.46
CA VAL A 8 5.15 11.54 5.96
C VAL A 8 5.11 11.56 4.44
N LEU A 9 5.95 12.40 3.82
CA LEU A 9 6.07 12.49 2.37
C LEU A 9 7.47 12.06 1.94
N LEU A 10 7.56 11.01 1.14
CA LEU A 10 8.78 10.45 0.59
C LEU A 10 8.73 10.57 -0.94
N ARG A 11 9.26 11.68 -1.46
CA ARG A 11 9.43 11.88 -2.91
C ARG A 11 10.75 11.23 -3.35
N GLY A 12 10.78 10.65 -4.54
CA GLY A 12 11.92 9.89 -5.05
C GLY A 12 11.63 8.39 -5.19
N ASN A 13 12.67 7.62 -5.49
CA ASN A 13 12.61 6.18 -5.72
C ASN A 13 13.36 5.38 -4.62
N PRO A 14 12.79 5.17 -3.43
CA PRO A 14 13.44 4.32 -2.44
C PRO A 14 13.60 2.89 -2.97
N ASN A 15 14.71 2.23 -2.63
CA ASN A 15 14.89 0.84 -3.03
C ASN A 15 13.84 -0.08 -2.37
N THR A 16 13.60 0.13 -1.07
CA THR A 16 12.65 -0.62 -0.24
C THR A 16 11.98 0.33 0.75
N LEU A 17 10.69 0.13 1.02
CA LEU A 17 9.97 0.87 2.05
C LEU A 17 9.62 -0.05 3.22
N LEU A 18 9.94 0.39 4.45
CA LEU A 18 9.52 -0.29 5.68
C LEU A 18 8.72 0.68 6.56
N VAL A 19 7.45 0.39 6.77
CA VAL A 19 6.57 1.11 7.70
C VAL A 19 6.30 0.18 8.87
N ARG A 20 6.74 0.56 10.07
CA ARG A 20 6.66 -0.32 11.26
C ARG A 20 6.12 0.41 12.49
N ASP A 21 5.18 -0.21 13.17
CA ASP A 21 4.61 0.25 14.44
C ASP A 21 3.99 1.66 14.35
N CYS A 22 3.48 2.07 13.18
CA CYS A 22 2.90 3.39 12.95
C CYS A 22 1.39 3.41 13.25
N HIS A 23 0.89 4.48 13.87
CA HIS A 23 -0.51 4.62 14.25
C HIS A 23 -1.08 5.96 13.76
N ASP A 24 -2.27 5.96 13.17
CA ASP A 24 -2.95 7.17 12.68
C ASP A 24 -2.09 8.00 11.71
N CYS A 25 -1.23 7.35 10.93
CA CYS A 25 -0.28 8.01 10.05
C CYS A 25 -0.75 8.01 8.60
N THR A 26 -0.40 9.07 7.87
CA THR A 26 -0.50 9.13 6.41
C THR A 26 0.90 9.06 5.83
N VAL A 27 1.19 8.03 5.04
CA VAL A 27 2.48 7.81 4.40
C VAL A 27 2.30 7.90 2.89
N LEU A 28 2.87 8.94 2.29
CA LEU A 28 2.91 9.13 0.85
C LEU A 28 4.31 8.84 0.35
N CYS A 29 4.44 7.84 -0.51
CA CYS A 29 5.72 7.39 -1.01
C CYS A 29 5.69 7.27 -2.53
N GLY A 30 6.78 7.70 -3.16
CA GLY A 30 7.02 7.48 -4.57
C GLY A 30 7.21 6.00 -4.92
N PRO A 31 7.46 5.70 -6.19
CA PRO A 31 7.74 4.35 -6.69
C PRO A 31 8.90 3.68 -5.96
N VAL A 32 8.62 2.56 -5.31
CA VAL A 32 9.59 1.72 -4.62
C VAL A 32 10.15 0.68 -5.60
N SER A 33 11.47 0.63 -5.77
CA SER A 33 12.10 -0.25 -6.77
C SER A 33 11.79 -1.72 -6.57
N THR A 34 11.71 -2.18 -5.32
CA THR A 34 11.51 -3.60 -4.98
C THR A 34 10.20 -3.83 -4.24
N SER A 35 10.23 -3.80 -2.91
CA SER A 35 9.13 -4.20 -2.06
C SER A 35 8.84 -3.18 -0.98
N ALA A 36 7.59 -3.20 -0.52
CA ALA A 36 7.18 -2.50 0.68
C ALA A 36 6.70 -3.50 1.72
N ARG A 37 7.10 -3.25 2.97
CA ARG A 37 6.61 -3.99 4.13
C ARG A 37 5.92 -3.03 5.09
N VAL A 38 4.69 -3.36 5.47
CA VAL A 38 3.92 -2.66 6.49
C VAL A 38 3.66 -3.63 7.63
N ASP A 39 4.11 -3.30 8.84
CA ASP A 39 4.12 -4.25 9.95
C ASP A 39 3.72 -3.57 11.26
N GLY A 40 2.72 -4.12 11.95
CA GLY A 40 2.27 -3.59 13.25
C GLY A 40 1.62 -2.21 13.16
N CYS A 41 1.01 -1.85 12.03
CA CYS A 41 0.42 -0.53 11.83
C CYS A 41 -1.10 -0.52 12.08
N SER A 42 -1.66 0.63 12.48
CA SER A 42 -3.10 0.75 12.72
C SER A 42 -3.63 2.15 12.37
N GLY A 43 -4.85 2.24 11.85
CA GLY A 43 -5.49 3.51 11.50
C GLY A 43 -4.72 4.32 10.44
N CYS A 44 -3.91 3.65 9.61
CA CYS A 44 -2.99 4.33 8.70
C CYS A 44 -3.57 4.47 7.29
N LEU A 45 -3.02 5.42 6.56
CA LEU A 45 -3.14 5.50 5.11
C LEU A 45 -1.75 5.38 4.51
N VAL A 46 -1.55 4.45 3.57
CA VAL A 46 -0.27 4.27 2.89
C VAL A 46 -0.49 4.31 1.37
N THR A 47 0.20 5.20 0.68
CA THR A 47 0.19 5.27 -0.79
C THR A 47 1.59 5.07 -1.36
N LEU A 48 1.73 4.13 -2.30
CA LEU A 48 2.99 3.82 -2.98
C LEU A 48 2.78 3.00 -4.27
N ALA A 49 3.82 2.91 -5.10
CA ALA A 49 3.93 1.88 -6.12
C ALA A 49 5.10 0.94 -5.79
N CYS A 50 4.99 -0.37 -6.02
CA CYS A 50 6.07 -1.33 -5.77
C CYS A 50 5.90 -2.62 -6.59
N GLN A 51 6.85 -3.56 -6.48
CA GLN A 51 6.67 -4.90 -7.04
C GLN A 51 5.86 -5.81 -6.11
N GLN A 52 6.15 -5.77 -4.81
CA GLN A 52 5.48 -6.60 -3.80
C GLN A 52 5.13 -5.76 -2.58
N LEU A 53 3.87 -5.85 -2.15
CA LEU A 53 3.43 -5.31 -0.86
C LEU A 53 3.21 -6.48 0.11
N ARG A 54 3.88 -6.46 1.26
CA ARG A 54 3.66 -7.43 2.34
C ARG A 54 3.20 -6.70 3.60
N THR A 55 2.06 -7.10 4.11
CA THR A 55 1.45 -6.49 5.27
C THR A 55 1.26 -7.52 6.37
N TYR A 56 1.76 -7.23 7.56
CA TYR A 56 1.72 -8.11 8.73
C TYR A 56 1.16 -7.39 9.96
N ARG A 57 0.33 -8.05 10.78
CA ARG A 57 -0.19 -7.51 12.06
C ARG A 57 -0.75 -6.10 11.95
N THR A 58 -1.48 -5.81 10.88
CA THR A 58 -1.91 -4.43 10.55
C THR A 58 -3.43 -4.36 10.51
N THR A 59 -3.99 -3.28 11.06
CA THR A 59 -5.45 -3.10 11.20
C THR A 59 -5.91 -1.74 10.68
N GLU A 60 -7.16 -1.64 10.24
CA GLU A 60 -7.81 -0.36 9.88
C GLU A 60 -6.96 0.54 8.96
N THR A 61 -6.26 -0.08 8.00
CA THR A 61 -5.28 0.61 7.15
C THR A 61 -5.74 0.62 5.70
N SER A 62 -5.70 1.80 5.10
CA SER A 62 -6.06 2.02 3.70
C SER A 62 -4.82 2.11 2.83
N PHE A 63 -4.78 1.35 1.75
CA PHE A 63 -3.71 1.31 0.77
C PHE A 63 -4.17 1.91 -0.56
N TYR A 64 -3.43 2.90 -1.06
CA TYR A 64 -3.54 3.38 -2.43
C TYR A 64 -2.30 2.94 -3.18
N VAL A 65 -2.37 1.78 -3.82
CA VAL A 65 -1.19 1.04 -4.24
C VAL A 65 -1.21 0.71 -5.74
N GLN A 66 -0.03 0.66 -6.34
CA GLN A 66 0.22 -0.08 -7.57
C GLN A 66 1.20 -1.20 -7.27
N VAL A 67 0.82 -2.44 -7.60
CA VAL A 67 1.67 -3.61 -7.35
C VAL A 67 1.86 -4.37 -8.65
N THR A 68 3.10 -4.57 -9.09
CA THR A 68 3.35 -5.29 -10.36
C THR A 68 3.32 -6.81 -10.21
N SER A 69 3.51 -7.32 -9.00
CA SER A 69 3.42 -8.76 -8.68
C SER A 69 2.20 -9.06 -7.82
N ARG A 70 2.24 -8.85 -6.50
CA ARG A 70 1.15 -9.21 -5.59
C ARG A 70 1.18 -8.45 -4.26
N ALA A 71 0.01 -8.21 -3.70
CA ALA A 71 -0.17 -7.73 -2.33
C ALA A 71 -0.53 -8.92 -1.43
N MET A 72 0.10 -9.00 -0.25
CA MET A 72 -0.09 -10.09 0.70
C MET A 72 -0.46 -9.53 2.07
N LEU A 73 -1.44 -10.17 2.71
CA LEU A 73 -1.88 -9.91 4.08
C LEU A 73 -1.65 -11.14 4.95
N GLU A 74 -1.17 -10.92 6.17
CA GLU A 74 -1.04 -11.92 7.22
C GLU A 74 -1.32 -11.24 8.58
N ASP A 75 -2.17 -11.84 9.42
CA ASP A 75 -2.62 -11.25 10.69
C ASP A 75 -3.20 -9.82 10.52
N CYS A 76 -3.98 -9.59 9.46
CA CYS A 76 -4.56 -8.27 9.16
C CYS A 76 -6.09 -8.28 9.24
N SER A 77 -6.70 -7.11 9.48
CA SER A 77 -8.16 -6.93 9.45
C SER A 77 -8.57 -5.50 9.13
N ALA A 78 -9.75 -5.31 8.55
CA ALA A 78 -10.26 -4.01 8.11
C ALA A 78 -9.30 -3.27 7.16
N MET A 79 -8.65 -4.01 6.26
CA MET A 79 -7.79 -3.44 5.21
C MET A 79 -8.65 -2.90 4.06
N ARG A 80 -8.21 -1.81 3.44
CA ARG A 80 -8.92 -1.23 2.30
C ARG A 80 -7.95 -0.92 1.17
N PHE A 81 -8.31 -1.25 -0.08
CA PHE A 81 -7.42 -1.07 -1.23
C PHE A 81 -8.04 -0.18 -2.31
N ALA A 82 -7.22 0.68 -2.90
CA ALA A 82 -7.52 1.52 -4.05
C ALA A 82 -6.29 1.62 -4.98
N PRO A 83 -6.46 2.03 -6.25
CA PRO A 83 -5.34 2.32 -7.13
C PRO A 83 -4.45 3.43 -6.57
N TYR A 84 -3.15 3.34 -6.80
CA TYR A 84 -2.20 4.43 -6.53
C TYR A 84 -2.60 5.70 -7.31
N SER A 85 -2.95 6.77 -6.57
CA SER A 85 -3.42 8.03 -7.14
C SER A 85 -2.58 9.24 -6.74
N TRP A 86 -1.49 9.06 -5.98
CA TRP A 86 -0.65 10.19 -5.58
C TRP A 86 0.15 10.73 -6.76
N ASP A 87 0.01 12.04 -7.02
CA ASP A 87 0.74 12.74 -8.07
C ASP A 87 1.67 13.82 -7.47
N TYR A 88 2.88 13.90 -8.01
CA TYR A 88 3.88 14.89 -7.58
C TYR A 88 4.93 15.14 -8.67
N ALA A 89 5.57 16.31 -8.63
CA ALA A 89 6.63 16.66 -9.56
C ALA A 89 7.81 15.68 -9.48
N GLY A 90 8.16 15.06 -10.61
CA GLY A 90 9.24 14.06 -10.70
C GLY A 90 8.76 12.60 -10.65
N LYS A 91 7.47 12.34 -10.41
CA LYS A 91 6.90 10.98 -10.31
C LYS A 91 7.24 10.09 -11.51
N ASP A 92 7.13 10.58 -12.74
CA ASP A 92 7.42 9.79 -13.93
C ASP A 92 8.90 9.37 -14.02
N ALA A 93 9.82 10.23 -13.59
CA ALA A 93 11.24 9.92 -13.52
C ALA A 93 11.54 8.89 -12.42
N ASP A 94 10.84 8.98 -11.28
CA ASP A 94 10.95 8.00 -10.20
C ASP A 94 10.42 6.63 -10.63
N PHE A 95 9.30 6.56 -11.36
CA PHE A 95 8.77 5.31 -11.93
C PHE A 95 9.79 4.66 -12.87
N LYS A 96 10.41 5.47 -13.74
CA LYS A 96 11.44 4.99 -14.66
C LYS A 96 12.65 4.44 -13.90
N THR A 97 13.11 5.13 -12.86
CA THR A 97 14.26 4.72 -12.05
C THR A 97 13.95 3.48 -11.20
N ALA A 98 12.71 3.37 -10.70
CA ALA A 98 12.25 2.20 -9.97
C ALA A 98 12.13 0.94 -10.84
N GLY A 99 12.08 1.09 -12.17
CA GLY A 99 11.95 -0.03 -13.11
C GLY A 99 10.60 -0.73 -13.02
N LEU A 100 9.56 -0.06 -12.50
CA LEU A 100 8.22 -0.62 -12.40
C LEU A 100 7.51 -0.56 -13.74
N ASP A 101 6.97 -1.69 -14.18
CA ASP A 101 6.10 -1.76 -15.34
C ASP A 101 4.75 -1.10 -15.05
N ARG A 102 4.54 0.09 -15.61
CA ARG A 102 3.31 0.86 -15.40
C ARG A 102 2.05 0.18 -15.97
N SER A 103 2.21 -0.77 -16.90
CA SER A 103 1.09 -1.53 -17.46
C SER A 103 0.58 -2.64 -16.53
N LYS A 104 1.36 -3.00 -15.51
CA LYS A 104 1.01 -4.03 -14.53
C LYS A 104 0.55 -3.40 -13.22
N ASN A 105 -0.68 -3.71 -12.82
CA ASN A 105 -1.25 -3.21 -11.59
C ASN A 105 -2.27 -4.17 -10.99
N ASN A 106 -1.84 -4.91 -9.97
CA ASN A 106 -2.61 -5.93 -9.25
C ASN A 106 -3.08 -5.42 -7.87
N TRP A 107 -3.44 -4.14 -7.79
CA TRP A 107 -3.87 -3.48 -6.54
C TRP A 107 -5.15 -4.07 -5.92
N ASP A 108 -5.99 -4.71 -6.75
CA ASP A 108 -7.25 -5.35 -6.38
C ASP A 108 -7.14 -6.88 -6.21
N GLN A 109 -5.94 -7.44 -6.38
CA GLN A 109 -5.64 -8.86 -6.20
C GLN A 109 -4.77 -9.05 -4.96
N VAL A 110 -5.45 -9.20 -3.82
CA VAL A 110 -4.81 -9.28 -2.50
C VAL A 110 -4.91 -10.71 -1.95
N ASP A 111 -3.76 -11.32 -1.68
CA ASP A 111 -3.67 -12.63 -1.06
C ASP A 111 -3.75 -12.51 0.45
N ASP A 112 -4.77 -13.11 1.07
CA ASP A 112 -4.89 -13.20 2.52
C ASP A 112 -4.49 -14.59 3.00
N PHE A 113 -3.32 -14.68 3.63
CA PHE A 113 -2.72 -15.95 4.05
C PHE A 113 -3.48 -16.60 5.22
N ASN A 114 -4.21 -15.81 6.01
CA ASN A 114 -4.99 -16.32 7.13
C ASN A 114 -6.39 -16.80 6.68
N TRP A 115 -6.78 -16.53 5.44
CA TRP A 115 -8.08 -16.90 4.89
C TRP A 115 -7.97 -18.08 3.90
N LEU A 116 -8.16 -19.29 4.41
CA LEU A 116 -8.01 -20.53 3.63
C LEU A 116 -9.25 -20.93 2.81
N ALA A 117 -10.37 -20.22 2.96
CA ALA A 117 -11.59 -20.53 2.24
C ALA A 117 -11.48 -20.09 0.77
N LYS A 118 -11.50 -21.06 -0.15
CA LYS A 118 -11.33 -20.81 -1.59
C LYS A 118 -12.58 -20.25 -2.28
N ASP A 119 -13.75 -20.53 -1.72
CA ASP A 119 -15.05 -20.19 -2.32
C ASP A 119 -15.68 -18.92 -1.71
N GLN A 120 -14.97 -18.23 -0.82
CA GLN A 120 -15.46 -17.04 -0.13
C GLN A 120 -14.41 -15.93 -0.14
N ALA A 121 -14.83 -14.70 -0.40
CA ALA A 121 -13.98 -13.53 -0.26
C ALA A 121 -13.51 -13.40 1.20
N SER A 122 -12.24 -13.00 1.38
CA SER A 122 -11.74 -12.71 2.73
C SER A 122 -12.52 -11.55 3.35
N PRO A 123 -12.91 -11.65 4.63
CA PRO A 123 -13.53 -10.55 5.37
C PRO A 123 -12.50 -9.50 5.82
N ASN A 124 -11.20 -9.78 5.71
CA ASN A 124 -10.14 -8.94 6.27
C ASN A 124 -9.79 -7.74 5.39
N TRP A 125 -10.26 -7.72 4.15
CA TRP A 125 -10.00 -6.62 3.23
C TRP A 125 -11.17 -6.35 2.29
N CYS A 126 -11.26 -5.12 1.80
CA CYS A 126 -12.21 -4.74 0.76
C CYS A 126 -11.63 -3.67 -0.17
N LEU A 127 -12.31 -3.42 -1.29
CA LEU A 127 -11.99 -2.30 -2.16
C LEU A 127 -12.61 -1.00 -1.62
N ILE A 128 -11.90 0.11 -1.73
CA ILE A 128 -12.46 1.43 -1.44
C ILE A 128 -13.45 1.79 -2.57
N PRO A 129 -14.73 2.07 -2.24
CA PRO A 129 -15.71 2.53 -3.22
C PRO A 129 -15.23 3.79 -3.93
N GLU A 130 -15.48 3.92 -5.24
CA GLU A 130 -14.94 5.03 -6.05
C GLU A 130 -15.24 6.42 -5.48
N LYS A 131 -16.46 6.61 -4.98
CA LYS A 131 -16.92 7.85 -4.34
C LYS A 131 -16.18 8.22 -3.05
N GLU A 132 -15.50 7.27 -2.42
CA GLU A 132 -14.72 7.44 -1.18
C GLU A 132 -13.21 7.53 -1.44
N ARG A 133 -12.79 7.37 -2.71
CA ARG A 133 -11.36 7.41 -3.05
C ARG A 133 -10.84 8.84 -2.99
N ILE A 134 -9.66 8.98 -2.41
CA ILE A 134 -8.90 10.22 -2.40
C ILE A 134 -8.35 10.45 -3.81
N THR A 135 -8.74 11.58 -4.39
CA THR A 135 -8.27 12.07 -5.69
C THR A 135 -7.40 13.32 -5.57
N ASP A 136 -7.42 13.99 -4.41
CA ASP A 136 -6.62 15.17 -4.08
C ASP A 136 -5.92 14.97 -2.73
N TRP A 137 -4.59 15.14 -2.70
CA TRP A 137 -3.67 14.53 -1.71
C TRP A 137 -2.95 15.49 -0.76
#